data_AF-A0A7S3FQ82-F1
#
_entry.id   AF-A0A7S3FQ82-F1
#
_cell.length_a   1.000
_cell.length_b   1.000
_cell.length_c   1.000
_cell.angle_alpha   90.00
_cell.angle_beta   90.00
_cell.angle_gamma   90.00
#
_symmetry.space_group_name_H-M   'P 1'
#
loop_
_entity.id
_entity.type
_entity.pdbx_description
1 polymer ?
#
loop_
_entity_poly.entity_id
_entity_poly.type
_entity_poly.pdbx_seq_one_letter_code
_entity_poly.pdbx_strand_id
1 'polypeptide(L)'
;MGQACARCGGMRRLGSFGAKTRPITTPRPAALLARRWSGTGCIIGLWPHSHPPRARGFACFASSADGDFSVSAPFSPSGDQPECIERVVASVRGGQRYTLLKGATGTGKTFVMAKVIAEVNRPTLVLCPNKTLVSQVARELRTYLPDNAVEMFFSFYDRYRPEAYLEATKTYIAKRASISSEFNALRHRATRALVERKDVCIVASVSCLYGLGMPRAYVESSRLWETGRAFGSAEELRGEVRELLFEE
;
A
#
# COMPACT_ATOMS: atom_id res chain seq x y z
N MET A 1 -47.39 19.69 1.32
CA MET A 1 -48.06 18.64 2.12
C MET A 1 -47.31 17.34 1.86
N GLY A 2 -46.72 16.63 2.82
CA GLY A 2 -46.82 16.77 4.28
C GLY A 2 -47.37 15.49 4.89
N GLN A 3 -46.52 14.48 5.12
CA GLN A 3 -46.81 13.37 6.03
C GLN A 3 -45.49 12.81 6.59
N ALA A 4 -45.27 13.04 7.88
CA ALA A 4 -44.28 12.30 8.66
C ALA A 4 -44.94 11.02 9.19
N CYS A 5 -44.15 9.96 9.39
CA CYS A 5 -44.55 8.82 10.21
C CYS A 5 -43.48 8.58 11.27
N ALA A 6 -43.91 8.29 12.50
CA ALA A 6 -43.07 8.20 13.70
C ALA A 6 -43.34 6.90 14.46
N ARG A 7 -42.49 6.60 15.47
CA ARG A 7 -42.47 5.39 16.33
C ARG A 7 -41.92 4.14 15.63
N CYS A 8 -41.24 3.17 16.27
CA CYS A 8 -40.80 2.92 17.67
C CYS A 8 -39.29 2.55 17.64
N GLY A 9 -38.47 2.56 18.71
CA GLY A 9 -38.75 2.25 20.11
C GLY A 9 -38.52 0.76 20.39
N GLY A 10 -37.29 0.32 20.70
CA GLY A 10 -37.01 -1.13 20.79
C GLY A 10 -35.60 -1.56 21.20
N MET A 11 -35.11 -1.10 22.35
CA MET A 11 -33.80 -1.50 22.91
C MET A 11 -33.87 -2.91 23.52
N ARG A 12 -33.39 -3.94 22.80
CA ARG A 12 -33.33 -5.32 23.31
C ARG A 12 -31.97 -5.66 23.92
N ARG A 13 -31.96 -5.98 25.21
CA ARG A 13 -30.84 -6.63 25.90
C ARG A 13 -30.87 -8.13 25.58
N LEU A 14 -29.74 -8.73 25.22
CA LEU A 14 -29.60 -10.19 25.21
C LEU A 14 -29.02 -10.65 26.56
N GLY A 15 -29.58 -11.74 27.07
CA GLY A 15 -29.39 -12.20 28.43
C GLY A 15 -28.09 -12.95 28.67
N SER A 16 -27.72 -13.01 29.95
CA SER A 16 -26.58 -13.76 30.48
C SER A 16 -26.78 -15.28 30.45
N PHE A 17 -25.76 -16.01 30.04
CA PHE A 17 -25.55 -17.40 30.48
C PHE A 17 -24.24 -17.49 31.25
N GLY A 18 -24.34 -17.83 32.53
CA GLY A 18 -23.24 -18.44 33.31
C GLY A 18 -23.45 -19.96 33.39
N ALA A 19 -22.55 -20.75 33.95
CA ALA A 19 -21.28 -20.44 34.63
C ALA A 19 -20.44 -21.73 34.83
N LYS A 20 -19.26 -21.58 35.49
CA LYS A 20 -18.48 -22.62 36.20
C LYS A 20 -17.68 -23.59 35.30
N THR A 21 -16.45 -24.04 35.60
CA THR A 21 -15.41 -23.76 36.65
C THR A 21 -14.06 -24.33 36.15
N ARG A 22 -12.85 -24.13 36.70
CA ARG A 22 -12.29 -23.51 37.94
C ARG A 22 -10.90 -22.87 37.58
N PRO A 23 -10.17 -22.17 38.47
CA PRO A 23 -9.01 -21.34 38.10
C PRO A 23 -7.64 -22.03 38.19
N ILE A 24 -6.64 -21.49 37.49
CA ILE A 24 -5.22 -21.74 37.76
C ILE A 24 -4.73 -20.69 38.78
N THR A 25 -4.11 -21.16 39.86
CA THR A 25 -3.57 -20.33 40.95
C THR A 25 -2.29 -19.59 40.55
N THR A 26 -2.16 -18.35 41.01
CA THR A 26 -0.92 -17.56 40.89
C THR A 26 0.07 -17.88 42.02
N PRO A 27 1.28 -17.30 41.97
CA PRO A 27 1.52 -16.25 42.96
C PRO A 27 1.92 -14.90 42.35
N ARG A 28 1.24 -13.84 42.80
CA ARG A 28 1.74 -12.46 42.85
C ARG A 28 2.34 -12.20 44.24
N PRO A 29 3.35 -11.32 44.37
CA PRO A 29 3.09 -9.91 44.71
C PRO A 29 4.00 -8.95 43.91
N ALA A 30 3.81 -7.62 43.87
CA ALA A 30 2.84 -6.70 44.47
C ALA A 30 2.39 -5.69 43.38
N ALA A 31 1.11 -5.29 43.25
CA ALA A 31 0.49 -4.14 43.94
C ALA A 31 1.31 -2.84 43.73
N LEU A 32 0.84 -1.81 43.02
CA LEU A 32 -0.26 -0.87 43.28
C LEU A 32 -0.38 0.02 42.00
N LEU A 33 -1.46 0.71 41.62
CA LEU A 33 -2.73 1.08 42.25
C LEU A 33 -3.78 1.24 41.12
N ALA A 34 -4.94 0.59 41.23
CA ALA A 34 -6.08 0.92 40.37
C ALA A 34 -6.87 2.09 40.97
N ARG A 35 -7.06 3.18 40.23
CA ARG A 35 -8.08 4.19 40.54
C ARG A 35 -8.97 4.47 39.32
N ARG A 36 -10.18 3.93 39.42
CA ARG A 36 -11.45 4.60 39.07
C ARG A 36 -11.55 5.20 37.66
N TRP A 37 -11.98 4.38 36.70
CA TRP A 37 -12.54 4.87 35.44
C TRP A 37 -13.93 5.47 35.68
N SER A 38 -14.05 6.78 35.50
CA SER A 38 -15.34 7.49 35.46
C SER A 38 -15.20 8.78 34.66
N GLY A 39 -15.84 8.85 33.50
CA GLY A 39 -16.05 10.09 32.74
C GLY A 39 -14.88 10.57 31.88
N THR A 40 -15.22 10.90 30.62
CA THR A 40 -14.72 12.06 29.87
C THR A 40 -13.23 12.41 29.98
N GLY A 41 -12.39 11.87 29.08
CA GLY A 41 -10.99 12.27 28.97
C GLY A 41 -10.34 11.83 27.66
N CYS A 42 -10.05 12.79 26.77
CA CYS A 42 -9.24 12.54 25.58
C CYS A 42 -7.77 12.36 25.99
N ILE A 43 -7.17 11.19 25.72
CA ILE A 43 -5.74 10.98 26.00
C ILE A 43 -4.93 11.56 24.84
N ILE A 44 -4.45 12.77 25.05
CA ILE A 44 -3.46 13.43 24.20
C ILE A 44 -2.10 12.75 24.43
N GLY A 45 -1.70 11.90 23.47
CA GLY A 45 -0.32 11.45 23.35
C GLY A 45 0.54 12.53 22.72
N LEU A 46 1.09 13.44 23.53
CA LEU A 46 2.10 14.40 23.10
C LEU A 46 3.38 13.66 22.68
N TRP A 47 3.63 13.57 21.37
CA TRP A 47 4.95 13.20 20.85
C TRP A 47 5.78 14.49 20.77
N PRO A 48 6.85 14.65 21.58
CA PRO A 48 7.55 15.92 21.67
C PRO A 48 8.25 16.26 20.33
N HIS A 49 8.08 17.50 19.88
CA HIS A 49 8.78 18.01 18.70
C HIS A 49 10.29 18.08 18.96
N SER A 50 11.04 17.17 18.34
CA SER A 50 12.47 17.33 18.12
C SER A 50 12.82 16.77 16.73
N HIS A 51 13.01 17.70 15.79
CA HIS A 51 13.57 17.58 14.43
C HIS A 51 13.28 16.31 13.59
N PRO A 52 12.78 16.44 12.34
CA PRO A 52 12.98 15.35 11.38
C PRO A 52 14.49 15.13 11.21
N PRO A 53 14.98 13.88 11.22
CA PRO A 53 16.40 13.64 10.99
C PRO A 53 16.76 14.17 9.60
N ARG A 54 17.67 15.15 9.55
CA ARG A 54 18.27 15.63 8.30
C ARG A 54 19.09 14.47 7.71
N ALA A 55 18.44 13.65 6.89
CA ALA A 55 19.05 12.60 6.10
C ALA A 55 19.93 13.22 4.99
N ARG A 56 21.07 13.79 5.39
CA ARG A 56 22.18 14.10 4.48
C ARG A 56 22.66 12.77 3.90
N GLY A 57 22.47 12.55 2.60
CA GLY A 57 22.91 11.32 1.93
C GLY A 57 21.95 10.78 0.86
N PHE A 58 20.68 11.21 0.83
CA PHE A 58 19.83 10.94 -0.34
C PHE A 58 20.11 11.96 -1.44
N ALA A 59 21.22 11.76 -2.14
CA ALA A 59 21.25 12.05 -3.57
C ALA A 59 20.32 11.03 -4.23
N CYS A 60 19.02 11.32 -4.20
CA CYS A 60 18.05 10.56 -4.96
C CYS A 60 18.48 10.65 -6.44
N PHE A 61 18.47 9.52 -7.16
CA PHE A 61 18.65 9.50 -8.61
C PHE A 61 17.40 10.03 -9.32
N ALA A 62 17.00 11.25 -8.93
CA ALA A 62 15.97 12.03 -9.60
C ALA A 62 16.58 12.56 -10.89
N SER A 63 16.48 11.75 -11.95
CA SER A 63 16.52 12.27 -13.31
C SER A 63 15.53 13.44 -13.41
N SER A 64 15.95 14.53 -14.04
CA SER A 64 15.24 15.82 -14.07
C SER A 64 14.01 15.84 -14.99
N ALA A 65 13.32 14.70 -15.10
CA ALA A 65 11.93 14.65 -15.52
C ALA A 65 11.06 14.81 -14.26
N ASP A 66 10.72 16.05 -13.93
CA ASP A 66 9.61 16.35 -13.02
C ASP A 66 8.30 15.92 -13.69
N GLY A 67 8.04 14.61 -13.63
CA GLY A 67 6.81 14.01 -14.10
C GLY A 67 5.68 14.41 -13.16
N ASP A 68 4.78 15.26 -13.66
CA ASP A 68 3.48 15.48 -13.07
C ASP A 68 2.50 14.41 -13.58
N PHE A 69 1.55 14.02 -12.75
CA PHE A 69 0.47 13.11 -13.15
C PHE A 69 -0.48 13.78 -14.16
N SER A 70 -0.65 13.18 -15.33
CA SER A 70 -1.47 13.69 -16.45
C SER A 70 -2.67 12.78 -16.70
N VAL A 71 -3.89 13.33 -16.67
CA VAL A 71 -5.12 12.55 -16.89
C VAL A 71 -5.69 12.73 -18.29
N SER A 72 -5.58 11.69 -19.10
CA SER A 72 -6.23 11.56 -20.40
C SER A 72 -7.58 10.84 -20.26
N ALA A 73 -8.65 11.46 -20.76
CA ALA A 73 -9.97 10.84 -20.86
C ALA A 73 -10.81 11.55 -21.95
N PRO A 74 -11.65 10.84 -22.72
CA PRO A 74 -12.54 11.45 -23.72
C PRO A 74 -13.78 12.12 -23.11
N PHE A 75 -13.87 12.21 -21.78
CA PHE A 75 -14.99 12.79 -21.04
C PHE A 75 -14.50 13.57 -19.82
N SER A 76 -15.30 14.57 -19.42
CA SER A 76 -15.08 15.34 -18.19
C SER A 76 -15.85 14.73 -17.00
N PRO A 77 -15.45 15.03 -15.75
CA PRO A 77 -16.22 14.66 -14.56
C PRO A 77 -17.66 15.18 -14.63
N SER A 78 -18.63 14.35 -14.25
CA SER A 78 -20.06 14.65 -14.36
C SER A 78 -20.87 14.18 -13.13
N GLY A 79 -22.09 14.71 -12.96
CA GLY A 79 -22.88 14.52 -11.75
C GLY A 79 -22.13 15.02 -10.51
N ASP A 80 -22.10 14.22 -9.44
CA ASP A 80 -21.43 14.56 -8.18
C ASP A 80 -19.90 14.45 -8.24
N GLN A 81 -19.32 14.00 -9.35
CA GLN A 81 -17.87 13.75 -9.46
C GLN A 81 -17.00 15.01 -9.25
N PRO A 82 -17.29 16.21 -9.81
CA PRO A 82 -16.45 17.40 -9.61
C PRO A 82 -16.34 17.79 -8.14
N GLU A 83 -17.48 17.96 -7.46
CA GLU A 83 -17.55 18.31 -6.03
C GLU A 83 -16.86 17.23 -5.16
N CYS A 84 -16.95 15.96 -5.56
CA CYS A 84 -16.28 14.87 -4.88
C CYS A 84 -14.76 14.91 -5.03
N ILE A 85 -14.24 15.18 -6.23
CA ILE A 85 -12.80 15.37 -6.49
C ILE A 85 -12.28 16.55 -5.65
N GLU A 86 -12.93 17.71 -5.73
CA GLU A 86 -12.57 18.91 -4.96
C GLU A 86 -12.49 18.63 -3.46
N ARG A 87 -13.51 17.99 -2.88
CA ARG A 87 -13.54 17.62 -1.45
C ARG A 87 -12.41 16.68 -1.05
N VAL A 88 -12.13 15.65 -1.86
CA VAL A 88 -11.04 14.71 -1.55
C VAL A 88 -9.67 15.38 -1.68
N VAL A 89 -9.45 16.17 -2.72
CA VAL A 89 -8.22 16.95 -2.92
C VAL A 89 -8.01 17.94 -1.77
N ALA A 90 -9.04 18.69 -1.38
CA ALA A 90 -8.97 19.62 -0.24
C ALA A 90 -8.68 18.91 1.08
N SER A 91 -9.28 17.73 1.32
CA SER A 91 -9.02 16.91 2.50
C SER A 91 -7.55 16.45 2.57
N VAL A 92 -7.01 15.95 1.45
CA VAL A 92 -5.61 15.48 1.35
C VAL A 92 -4.61 16.64 1.45
N ARG A 93 -4.84 17.76 0.74
CA ARG A 93 -4.01 18.98 0.84
C ARG A 93 -4.08 19.60 2.25
N GLY A 94 -5.22 19.50 2.92
CA GLY A 94 -5.42 19.89 4.32
C GLY A 94 -4.83 18.95 5.37
N GLY A 95 -4.07 17.93 4.97
CA GLY A 95 -3.34 17.03 5.88
C GLY A 95 -4.22 15.98 6.59
N GLN A 96 -5.46 15.77 6.15
CA GLN A 96 -6.34 14.76 6.75
C GLN A 96 -5.81 13.35 6.47
N ARG A 97 -5.54 12.60 7.55
CA ARG A 97 -4.97 11.24 7.45
C ARG A 97 -5.92 10.22 6.85
N TYR A 98 -7.24 10.42 7.00
CA TYR A 98 -8.27 9.49 6.57
C TYR A 98 -9.38 10.26 5.86
N THR A 99 -9.71 9.86 4.63
CA THR A 99 -10.81 10.42 3.83
C THR A 99 -11.62 9.25 3.26
N LEU A 100 -12.95 9.32 3.33
CA LEU A 100 -13.84 8.25 2.87
C LEU A 100 -14.59 8.64 1.60
N LEU A 101 -14.26 8.01 0.49
CA LEU A 101 -14.99 8.13 -0.78
C LEU A 101 -16.21 7.19 -0.80
N LYS A 102 -17.39 7.69 -0.40
CA LYS A 102 -18.65 6.92 -0.42
C LYS A 102 -19.30 6.91 -1.81
N GLY A 103 -18.70 6.22 -2.77
CA GLY A 103 -19.23 6.09 -4.14
C GLY A 103 -20.00 4.79 -4.40
N ALA A 104 -21.21 4.88 -4.98
CA ALA A 104 -21.98 3.71 -5.42
C ALA A 104 -21.28 2.93 -6.56
N THR A 105 -21.71 1.70 -6.84
CA THR A 105 -21.23 0.92 -8.00
C THR A 105 -21.61 1.61 -9.32
N GLY A 106 -20.72 1.58 -10.32
CA GLY A 106 -20.94 2.25 -11.62
C GLY A 106 -20.61 3.75 -11.68
N THR A 107 -20.44 4.44 -10.54
CA THR A 107 -20.23 5.92 -10.49
C THR A 107 -18.84 6.42 -10.94
N GLY A 108 -18.02 5.59 -11.58
CA GLY A 108 -16.70 6.02 -12.09
C GLY A 108 -15.63 6.27 -11.01
N LYS A 109 -15.68 5.55 -9.87
CA LYS A 109 -14.72 5.71 -8.75
C LYS A 109 -13.24 5.74 -9.17
N THR A 110 -12.82 4.90 -10.12
CA THR A 110 -11.44 4.87 -10.60
C THR A 110 -11.04 6.15 -11.33
N PHE A 111 -11.95 6.75 -12.10
CA PHE A 111 -11.71 8.02 -12.79
C PHE A 111 -11.64 9.20 -11.79
N VAL A 112 -12.54 9.23 -10.80
CA VAL A 112 -12.47 10.18 -9.68
C VAL A 112 -11.11 10.08 -8.98
N MET A 113 -10.64 8.86 -8.67
CA MET A 113 -9.33 8.68 -8.06
C MET A 113 -8.16 9.05 -8.98
N ALA A 114 -8.24 8.81 -10.29
CA ALA A 114 -7.21 9.26 -11.24
C ALA A 114 -7.07 10.79 -11.25
N LYS A 115 -8.20 11.52 -11.27
CA LYS A 115 -8.21 13.00 -11.13
C LYS A 115 -7.67 13.46 -9.78
N VAL A 116 -8.04 12.81 -8.67
CA VAL A 116 -7.48 13.11 -7.35
C VAL A 116 -5.97 12.88 -7.29
N ILE A 117 -5.45 11.79 -7.88
CA ILE A 117 -4.01 11.49 -7.93
C ILE A 117 -3.27 12.59 -8.71
N ALA A 118 -3.82 13.05 -9.83
CA ALA A 118 -3.23 14.12 -10.62
C ALA A 118 -3.24 15.48 -9.90
N GLU A 119 -4.36 15.87 -9.31
CA GLU A 119 -4.46 17.10 -8.52
C GLU A 119 -3.56 17.09 -7.28
N VAL A 120 -3.42 15.96 -6.60
CA VAL A 120 -2.56 15.84 -5.41
C VAL A 120 -1.08 15.73 -5.80
N ASN A 121 -0.79 15.19 -6.99
CA ASN A 121 0.52 14.98 -7.58
C ASN A 121 1.54 14.31 -6.63
N ARG A 122 1.20 13.11 -6.14
CA ARG A 122 2.05 12.34 -5.19
C ARG A 122 2.11 10.86 -5.57
N PRO A 123 3.26 10.18 -5.38
CA PRO A 123 3.36 8.74 -5.51
C PRO A 123 2.26 8.05 -4.70
N THR A 124 1.46 7.21 -5.35
CA THR A 124 0.22 6.66 -4.78
C THR A 124 0.24 5.14 -4.74
N LEU A 125 -0.17 4.57 -3.60
CA LEU A 125 -0.37 3.14 -3.41
C LEU A 125 -1.86 2.82 -3.33
N VAL A 126 -2.39 2.09 -4.32
CA VAL A 126 -3.78 1.63 -4.36
C VAL A 126 -3.83 0.18 -3.88
N LEU A 127 -4.41 -0.06 -2.70
CA LEU A 127 -4.54 -1.40 -2.13
C LEU A 127 -5.82 -2.09 -2.61
N CYS A 128 -5.67 -3.29 -3.14
CA CYS A 128 -6.77 -4.15 -3.60
C CYS A 128 -6.73 -5.52 -2.90
N PRO A 129 -7.90 -6.14 -2.60
CA PRO A 129 -7.97 -7.35 -1.78
C PRO A 129 -7.56 -8.63 -2.53
N ASN A 130 -7.50 -8.61 -3.88
CA ASN A 130 -7.16 -9.79 -4.68
C ASN A 130 -6.41 -9.39 -5.97
N LYS A 131 -5.72 -10.36 -6.61
CA LYS A 131 -4.93 -10.14 -7.83
C LYS A 131 -5.80 -9.63 -9.01
N THR A 132 -7.02 -10.14 -9.17
CA THR A 132 -7.93 -9.77 -10.27
C THR A 132 -8.28 -8.28 -10.25
N LEU A 133 -8.62 -7.74 -9.07
CA LEU A 133 -8.89 -6.31 -8.89
C LEU A 133 -7.63 -5.45 -9.04
N VAL A 134 -6.44 -5.95 -8.66
CA VAL A 134 -5.18 -5.25 -8.99
C VAL A 134 -5.04 -5.09 -10.51
N SER A 135 -5.18 -6.16 -11.28
CA SER A 135 -5.07 -6.10 -12.74
C SER A 135 -6.15 -5.25 -13.39
N GLN A 136 -7.40 -5.30 -12.88
CA GLN A 136 -8.49 -4.46 -13.38
C GLN A 136 -8.21 -2.97 -13.13
N VAL A 137 -7.93 -2.60 -11.88
CA VAL A 137 -7.72 -1.20 -11.48
C VAL A 137 -6.45 -0.64 -12.12
N ALA A 138 -5.37 -1.42 -12.23
CA ALA A 138 -4.17 -1.01 -12.96
C ALA A 138 -4.44 -0.78 -14.45
N ARG A 139 -5.26 -1.61 -15.10
CA ARG A 139 -5.66 -1.40 -16.49
C ARG A 139 -6.49 -0.13 -16.66
N GLU A 140 -7.48 0.09 -15.79
CA GLU A 140 -8.29 1.32 -15.80
C GLU A 140 -7.42 2.57 -15.55
N LEU A 141 -6.52 2.53 -14.57
CA LEU A 141 -5.61 3.65 -14.29
C LEU A 141 -4.60 3.90 -15.42
N ARG A 142 -4.12 2.87 -16.12
CA ARG A 142 -3.29 3.04 -17.34
C ARG A 142 -4.02 3.73 -18.47
N THR A 143 -5.33 3.49 -18.62
CA THR A 143 -6.16 4.23 -19.60
C THR A 143 -6.26 5.72 -19.24
N TYR A 144 -6.34 6.04 -17.94
CA TYR A 144 -6.44 7.43 -17.48
C TYR A 144 -5.09 8.15 -17.35
N LEU A 145 -4.00 7.45 -17.06
CA LEU A 145 -2.66 7.97 -16.81
C LEU A 145 -1.65 7.32 -17.77
N PRO A 146 -1.78 7.53 -19.10
CA PRO A 146 -1.00 6.78 -20.09
C PRO A 146 0.50 7.09 -20.06
N ASP A 147 0.87 8.32 -19.67
CA ASP A 147 2.26 8.80 -19.66
C ASP A 147 2.98 8.52 -18.34
N ASN A 148 2.24 8.15 -17.29
CA ASN A 148 2.75 7.97 -15.93
C ASN A 148 3.02 6.50 -15.58
N ALA A 149 3.83 6.24 -14.55
CA ALA A 149 4.23 4.90 -14.16
C ALA A 149 3.16 4.18 -13.33
N VAL A 150 2.14 3.62 -13.99
CA VAL A 150 1.09 2.80 -13.35
C VAL A 150 1.52 1.33 -13.30
N GLU A 151 1.96 0.88 -12.12
CA GLU A 151 2.59 -0.42 -11.91
C GLU A 151 1.80 -1.37 -11.01
N MET A 152 2.06 -2.68 -11.15
CA MET A 152 1.36 -3.73 -10.41
C MET A 152 2.29 -4.43 -9.41
N PHE A 153 1.84 -4.55 -8.16
CA PHE A 153 2.62 -5.18 -7.09
C PHE A 153 1.81 -6.24 -6.31
N PHE A 154 1.96 -7.50 -6.69
CA PHE A 154 1.33 -8.62 -6.00
C PHE A 154 2.29 -9.80 -5.82
N SER A 155 1.81 -10.88 -5.21
CA SER A 155 2.62 -12.08 -4.97
C SER A 155 3.12 -12.69 -6.27
N PHE A 156 4.44 -12.88 -6.36
CA PHE A 156 5.14 -13.53 -7.47
C PHE A 156 4.95 -15.06 -7.51
N TYR A 157 4.27 -15.63 -6.51
CA TYR A 157 3.90 -17.03 -6.53
C TYR A 157 2.59 -17.27 -7.31
N ASP A 158 2.60 -18.27 -8.18
CA ASP A 158 1.40 -18.82 -8.83
C ASP A 158 0.66 -19.77 -7.89
N ARG A 159 1.45 -20.64 -7.24
CA ARG A 159 1.00 -21.59 -6.23
C ARG A 159 1.94 -21.47 -5.04
N TYR A 160 1.37 -21.29 -3.85
CA TYR A 160 2.13 -21.21 -2.62
C TYR A 160 1.43 -22.03 -1.53
N ARG A 161 2.15 -23.01 -0.98
CA ARG A 161 1.79 -23.76 0.23
C ARG A 161 2.85 -23.41 1.29
N PRO A 162 2.46 -22.75 2.39
CA PRO A 162 3.40 -22.49 3.47
C PRO A 162 3.89 -23.79 4.09
N GLU A 163 5.05 -23.71 4.72
CA GLU A 163 5.49 -24.71 5.67
C GLU A 163 4.57 -24.71 6.89
N ALA A 164 4.19 -25.88 7.39
CA ALA A 164 3.37 -26.00 8.58
C ALA A 164 3.61 -27.34 9.28
N TYR A 165 3.53 -27.35 10.60
CA TYR A 165 3.48 -28.58 11.38
C TYR A 165 2.10 -28.72 12.02
N LEU A 166 1.40 -29.81 11.71
CA LEU A 166 0.06 -30.11 12.22
C LEU A 166 0.18 -31.07 13.40
N GLU A 167 0.19 -30.53 14.62
CA GLU A 167 0.30 -31.32 15.86
C GLU A 167 -0.75 -32.44 15.94
N ALA A 168 -2.02 -32.13 15.63
CA ALA A 168 -3.14 -33.06 15.74
C ALA A 168 -2.97 -34.35 14.90
N THR A 169 -2.24 -34.29 13.78
CA THR A 169 -1.93 -35.44 12.92
C THR A 169 -0.44 -35.78 12.90
N LYS A 170 0.37 -35.11 13.74
CA LYS A 170 1.84 -35.12 13.76
C LYS A 170 2.47 -34.99 12.36
N THR A 171 1.80 -34.25 11.47
CA THR A 171 2.18 -34.18 10.06
C THR A 171 2.98 -32.91 9.78
N TYR A 172 4.22 -33.08 9.33
CA TYR A 172 4.98 -31.99 8.74
C TYR A 172 4.57 -31.77 7.28
N ILE A 173 4.23 -30.53 6.96
CA ILE A 173 3.92 -30.03 5.63
C ILE A 173 5.10 -29.18 5.18
N ALA A 174 5.93 -29.73 4.30
CA ALA A 174 7.01 -28.97 3.67
C ALA A 174 6.48 -27.83 2.78
N LYS A 175 7.18 -26.70 2.80
CA LYS A 175 6.99 -25.58 1.87
C LYS A 175 6.97 -26.08 0.42
N ARG A 176 5.98 -25.64 -0.37
CA ARG A 176 5.96 -25.83 -1.82
C ARG A 176 5.53 -24.54 -2.50
N ALA A 177 6.31 -24.06 -3.46
CA ALA A 177 6.05 -22.82 -4.17
C ALA A 177 6.38 -22.95 -5.65
N SER A 178 5.60 -22.28 -6.50
CA SER A 178 5.89 -22.05 -7.92
C SER A 178 5.98 -20.54 -8.13
N ILE A 179 7.07 -20.07 -8.71
CA ILE A 179 7.34 -18.65 -8.98
C ILE A 179 7.06 -18.35 -10.44
N SER A 180 6.33 -17.26 -10.71
CA SER A 180 6.17 -16.70 -12.04
C SER A 180 7.25 -15.63 -12.28
N SER A 181 8.03 -15.81 -13.34
CA SER A 181 9.01 -14.83 -13.80
C SER A 181 8.34 -13.51 -14.22
N GLU A 182 7.18 -13.58 -14.87
CA GLU A 182 6.37 -12.41 -15.25
C GLU A 182 5.93 -11.61 -14.02
N PHE A 183 5.37 -12.27 -13.01
CA PHE A 183 4.95 -11.60 -11.79
C PHE A 183 6.13 -11.05 -10.98
N ASN A 184 7.30 -11.69 -11.04
CA ASN A 184 8.50 -11.13 -10.44
C ASN A 184 8.99 -9.90 -11.22
N ALA A 185 9.00 -9.94 -12.55
CA ALA A 185 9.37 -8.81 -13.40
C ALA A 185 8.47 -7.57 -13.16
N LEU A 186 7.16 -7.76 -12.96
CA LEU A 186 6.24 -6.69 -12.57
C LEU A 186 6.63 -6.03 -11.24
N ARG A 187 7.04 -6.82 -10.24
CA ARG A 187 7.50 -6.28 -8.95
C ARG A 187 8.79 -5.50 -9.09
N HIS A 188 9.77 -6.02 -9.84
CA HIS A 188 11.00 -5.31 -10.14
C HIS A 188 10.74 -3.99 -10.88
N ARG A 189 9.78 -3.97 -11.82
CA ARG A 189 9.36 -2.74 -12.50
C ARG A 189 8.75 -1.73 -11.52
N ALA A 190 7.88 -2.17 -10.62
CA ALA A 190 7.28 -1.32 -9.59
C ALA A 190 8.32 -0.74 -8.61
N THR A 191 9.28 -1.54 -8.14
CA THR A 191 10.36 -1.04 -7.25
C THR A 191 11.33 -0.11 -7.97
N ARG A 192 11.66 -0.41 -9.23
CA ARG A 192 12.49 0.43 -10.10
C ARG A 192 11.82 1.79 -10.35
N ALA A 193 10.53 1.80 -10.68
CA ALA A 193 9.77 3.03 -10.93
C ALA A 193 9.83 4.01 -9.73
N LEU A 194 9.71 3.50 -8.49
CA LEU A 194 9.83 4.31 -7.27
C LEU A 194 11.21 4.95 -7.05
N VAL A 195 12.27 4.42 -7.68
CA VAL A 195 13.63 4.97 -7.61
C VAL A 195 13.84 6.00 -8.72
N GLU A 196 13.33 5.73 -9.93
CA GLU A 196 13.58 6.54 -11.13
C GLU A 196 12.61 7.73 -11.31
N ARG A 197 11.38 7.65 -10.77
CA ARG A 197 10.28 8.58 -11.09
C ARG A 197 9.47 9.01 -9.85
N LYS A 198 8.82 10.17 -9.96
CA LYS A 198 7.88 10.70 -8.94
C LYS A 198 6.41 10.38 -9.25
N ASP A 199 6.05 10.27 -10.53
CA ASP A 199 4.71 10.02 -11.03
C ASP A 199 4.36 8.52 -11.06
N VAL A 200 4.52 7.86 -9.89
CA VAL A 200 4.36 6.41 -9.75
C VAL A 200 3.06 6.08 -9.02
N CYS A 201 2.18 5.33 -9.67
CA CYS A 201 0.98 4.77 -9.07
C CYS A 201 1.09 3.25 -9.01
N ILE A 202 1.29 2.68 -7.81
CA ILE A 202 1.35 1.24 -7.62
C ILE A 202 -0.03 0.73 -7.21
N VAL A 203 -0.60 -0.17 -8.01
CA VAL A 203 -1.76 -0.97 -7.62
C VAL A 203 -1.26 -2.28 -7.03
N ALA A 204 -1.53 -2.51 -5.75
CA ALA A 204 -0.93 -3.60 -4.98
C ALA A 204 -1.97 -4.49 -4.31
N SER A 205 -1.59 -5.75 -4.08
CA SER A 205 -2.25 -6.58 -3.07
C SER A 205 -1.58 -6.42 -1.72
N VAL A 206 -2.08 -7.11 -0.68
CA VAL A 206 -1.45 -7.22 0.64
C VAL A 206 0.03 -7.66 0.62
N SER A 207 0.55 -8.12 -0.53
CA SER A 207 1.99 -8.38 -0.71
C SER A 207 2.88 -7.18 -0.43
N CYS A 208 2.40 -5.94 -0.52
CA CYS A 208 3.18 -4.73 -0.19
C CYS A 208 3.46 -4.56 1.32
N LEU A 209 2.81 -5.36 2.17
CA LEU A 209 3.04 -5.39 3.62
C LEU A 209 4.10 -6.41 4.04
N TYR A 210 4.57 -7.26 3.11
CA TYR A 210 5.60 -8.26 3.37
C TYR A 210 6.99 -7.67 3.18
N GLY A 211 7.98 -8.25 3.88
CA GLY A 211 9.36 -7.82 3.84
C GLY A 211 9.95 -7.76 2.42
N LEU A 212 10.67 -6.67 2.16
CA LEU A 212 11.54 -6.45 1.01
C LEU A 212 12.94 -6.11 1.53
N GLY A 213 13.95 -6.17 0.64
CA GLY A 213 15.27 -5.63 0.94
C GLY A 213 15.21 -4.13 1.22
N MET A 214 16.22 -3.61 1.93
CA MET A 214 16.32 -2.18 2.21
C MET A 214 16.42 -1.38 0.90
N PRO A 215 15.61 -0.32 0.68
CA PRO A 215 15.64 0.46 -0.55
C PRO A 215 17.03 1.02 -0.89
N ARG A 216 17.81 1.37 0.14
CA ARG A 216 19.20 1.82 -0.01
C ARG A 216 20.09 0.75 -0.65
N ALA A 217 20.01 -0.50 -0.18
CA ALA A 217 20.79 -1.61 -0.74
C ALA A 217 20.39 -1.91 -2.20
N TYR A 218 19.11 -1.76 -2.55
CA TYR A 218 18.65 -1.89 -3.93
C TYR A 218 19.29 -0.82 -4.86
N VAL A 219 19.35 0.44 -4.41
CA VAL A 219 20.03 1.52 -5.16
C VAL A 219 21.55 1.30 -5.21
N GLU A 220 22.19 0.93 -4.10
CA GLU A 220 23.63 0.62 -4.06
C GLU A 220 24.01 -0.58 -4.94
N SER A 221 23.10 -1.56 -5.10
CA SER A 221 23.28 -2.68 -6.04
C SER A 221 23.05 -2.30 -7.52
N SER A 222 22.47 -1.13 -7.82
CA SER A 222 22.21 -0.76 -9.21
C SER A 222 23.49 -0.40 -9.97
N ARG A 223 23.44 -0.47 -11.31
CA ARG A 223 24.49 0.01 -12.20
C ARG A 223 23.88 1.03 -13.16
N LEU A 224 24.48 2.21 -13.25
CA LEU A 224 24.13 3.23 -14.23
C LEU A 224 25.00 3.05 -15.47
N TRP A 225 24.37 2.89 -16.63
CA TRP A 225 25.04 2.88 -17.92
C TRP A 225 24.46 3.99 -18.81
N GLU A 226 25.34 4.64 -19.56
CA GLU A 226 25.02 5.77 -20.43
C GLU A 226 25.51 5.46 -21.86
N THR A 227 24.77 5.94 -22.86
CA THR A 227 25.14 5.74 -24.28
C THR A 227 26.46 6.44 -24.56
N GLY A 228 27.46 5.69 -25.02
CA GLY A 228 28.82 6.21 -25.26
C GLY A 228 29.81 5.98 -24.11
N ARG A 229 29.38 5.42 -22.97
CA ARG A 229 30.30 4.91 -21.94
C ARG A 229 31.19 3.82 -22.54
N ALA A 230 32.50 4.06 -22.58
CA ALA A 230 33.47 3.04 -22.94
C ALA A 230 33.57 1.99 -21.81
N PHE A 231 33.56 0.72 -22.20
CA PHE A 231 33.90 -0.42 -21.34
C PHE A 231 35.27 -0.94 -21.79
N GLY A 232 36.14 -1.33 -20.85
CA GLY A 232 37.50 -1.76 -21.17
C GLY A 232 37.52 -3.09 -21.92
N SER A 233 36.64 -4.02 -21.55
CA SER A 233 36.42 -5.25 -22.31
C SER A 233 34.97 -5.74 -22.24
N ALA A 234 34.60 -6.62 -23.18
CA ALA A 234 33.32 -7.33 -23.11
C ALA A 234 33.23 -8.32 -21.93
N GLU A 235 34.36 -8.67 -21.31
CA GLU A 235 34.44 -9.55 -20.15
C GLU A 235 34.18 -8.80 -18.84
N GLU A 236 34.66 -7.56 -18.73
CA GLU A 236 34.32 -6.62 -17.64
C GLU A 236 32.80 -6.40 -17.55
N LEU A 237 32.15 -6.10 -18.68
CA LEU A 237 30.69 -5.95 -18.74
C LEU A 237 29.94 -7.24 -18.36
N ARG A 238 30.43 -8.42 -18.74
CA ARG A 238 29.86 -9.71 -18.31
C ARG A 238 30.06 -9.94 -16.81
N GLY A 239 31.17 -9.48 -16.24
CA GLY A 239 31.43 -9.49 -14.81
C GLY A 239 30.39 -8.65 -14.04
N GLU A 240 30.19 -7.38 -14.44
CA GLU A 240 29.15 -6.51 -13.85
C GLU A 240 27.75 -7.16 -13.92
N VAL A 241 27.41 -7.82 -15.04
CA VAL A 241 26.10 -8.48 -15.20
C VAL A 241 25.95 -9.73 -14.32
N ARG A 242 26.99 -10.56 -14.16
CA ARG A 242 26.93 -11.73 -13.27
C ARG A 242 26.76 -11.33 -11.81
N GLU A 243 27.49 -10.32 -11.36
CA GLU A 243 27.37 -9.75 -10.02
C GLU A 243 25.93 -9.31 -9.72
N LEU A 244 25.25 -8.69 -10.70
CA LEU A 244 23.85 -8.25 -10.59
C LEU A 244 22.82 -9.39 -10.58
N LEU A 245 23.10 -10.48 -11.30
CA LEU A 245 22.22 -11.65 -11.38
C LEU A 245 22.40 -12.60 -10.18
N PHE A 246 23.45 -12.42 -9.38
CA PHE A 246 23.91 -13.40 -8.37
C PHE A 246 24.18 -14.78 -8.98
N GLU A 247 24.67 -14.80 -10.22
CA GLU A 247 25.10 -16.00 -10.94
C GLU A 247 26.62 -16.16 -10.78
N GLU A 248 27.06 -17.30 -10.22
CA GLU A 248 28.47 -17.69 -10.09
C GLU A 248 29.06 -18.14 -11.46
#